data_AF-H0SNM8-F1
#
_entry.id   AF-H0SNM8-F1
#
_cell.length_a   1.000
_cell.length_b   1.000
_cell.length_c   1.000
_cell.angle_alpha   90.00
_cell.angle_beta   90.00
_cell.angle_gamma   90.00
#
_symmetry.space_group_name_H-M   'P 1'
#
loop_
_entity.id
_entity.type
_entity.pdbx_description
1 polymer ?
#
loop_
_entity_poly.entity_id
_entity_poly.type
_entity_poly.pdbx_seq_one_letter_code
_entity_poly.pdbx_strand_id
1 'polypeptide(L)'
;MDLVVQSDDVAALPDIRLAGSADNNVNRQIRSTAAGMAAVVTPLAVKLRSDCGLSDLGFLAWRGDVLSRDAIVVCSLFTVDPRMFEQLPFHISDWFQFGRTDTLRKLWDCPFVTLEDATYYERQPFAAHSSYMDRKFRCRLAVEQSIATHYAARLGYRIPAFHNDTSAHVMRDHDRFLRERVVVLDAADIKLDFPKYDWAVRSGFQNLNCVSHLDWRMNLDLASPPAGGRRRRAKKWLFRTISRAIDPMGGIIYRTPMKKFTAAIMRTGW
;
A
#
# COMPACT_ATOMS: atom_id res chain seq x y z
N MET A 1 -12.96 17.49 25.31
CA MET A 1 -12.37 16.26 25.88
C MET A 1 -12.32 15.25 24.76
N ASP A 2 -11.18 14.61 24.54
CA ASP A 2 -11.05 13.63 23.45
C ASP A 2 -11.75 12.33 23.84
N LEU A 3 -12.43 11.71 22.89
CA LEU A 3 -13.07 10.41 23.09
C LEU A 3 -12.05 9.30 22.84
N VAL A 4 -11.80 8.49 23.87
CA VAL A 4 -10.98 7.28 23.75
C VAL A 4 -11.89 6.08 23.53
N VAL A 5 -11.76 5.42 22.37
CA VAL A 5 -12.47 4.18 22.05
C VAL A 5 -11.56 3.00 22.35
N GLN A 6 -11.98 2.13 23.27
CA GLN A 6 -11.26 0.90 23.59
C GLN A 6 -11.81 -0.28 22.79
N SER A 7 -10.98 -1.27 22.54
CA SER A 7 -11.36 -2.50 21.83
C SER A 7 -10.70 -3.69 22.50
N ASP A 8 -11.43 -4.79 22.62
CA ASP A 8 -10.83 -6.02 23.16
C ASP A 8 -9.74 -6.53 22.21
N ASP A 9 -8.68 -7.08 22.78
CA ASP A 9 -7.57 -7.61 22.00
C ASP A 9 -8.01 -8.84 21.19
N VAL A 10 -7.76 -8.79 19.88
CA VAL A 10 -7.82 -9.94 19.00
C VAL A 10 -6.40 -10.38 18.76
N ALA A 11 -6.08 -11.58 19.23
CA ALA A 11 -4.72 -12.12 19.20
C ALA A 11 -4.00 -11.88 17.87
N ALA A 12 -2.68 -11.64 17.96
CA ALA A 12 -1.85 -11.49 16.78
C ALA A 12 -1.83 -12.75 15.91
N LEU A 13 -1.60 -12.55 14.62
CA LEU A 13 -1.32 -13.62 13.67
C LEU A 13 0.18 -13.79 13.48
N PRO A 14 0.65 -14.93 12.95
CA PRO A 14 2.05 -15.11 12.58
C PRO A 14 2.56 -14.04 11.61
N ASP A 15 3.87 -13.78 11.64
CA ASP A 15 4.54 -12.81 10.74
C ASP A 15 4.10 -12.98 9.28
N ILE A 16 3.94 -11.85 8.58
CA ILE A 16 3.63 -11.79 7.16
C ILE A 16 4.72 -12.40 6.28
N ARG A 17 5.95 -12.57 6.80
CA ARG A 17 7.08 -13.19 6.09
C ARG A 17 7.48 -14.52 6.70
N LEU A 18 7.88 -15.47 5.84
CA LEU A 18 8.25 -16.83 6.24
C LEU A 18 9.43 -16.88 7.23
N ALA A 19 10.43 -16.02 7.03
CA ALA A 19 11.62 -15.92 7.89
C ALA A 19 11.50 -14.80 8.94
N GLY A 20 10.31 -14.21 9.10
CA GLY A 20 10.05 -13.16 10.07
C GLY A 20 9.62 -13.73 11.43
N SER A 21 9.82 -12.92 12.47
CA SER A 21 9.48 -13.24 13.86
C SER A 21 8.61 -12.17 14.52
N ALA A 22 8.09 -11.21 13.74
CA ALA A 22 7.21 -10.16 14.21
C ALA A 22 5.75 -10.61 14.16
N ASP A 23 4.93 -10.01 15.01
CA ASP A 23 3.50 -10.24 15.02
C ASP A 23 2.82 -9.51 13.86
N ASN A 24 1.94 -10.21 13.15
CA ASN A 24 1.00 -9.59 12.22
C ASN A 24 -0.24 -9.09 12.98
N ASN A 25 -0.37 -7.78 13.07
CA ASN A 25 -1.41 -7.09 13.84
C ASN A 25 -2.63 -6.66 13.01
N VAL A 26 -2.83 -7.24 11.82
CA VAL A 26 -3.94 -6.87 10.91
C VAL A 26 -5.31 -6.88 11.61
N ASN A 27 -5.63 -7.92 12.38
CA ASN A 27 -6.94 -8.01 13.04
C ASN A 27 -7.12 -6.96 14.14
N ARG A 28 -6.04 -6.61 14.86
CA ARG A 28 -6.05 -5.49 15.82
C ARG A 28 -6.29 -4.16 15.10
N GLN A 29 -5.65 -3.98 13.94
CA GLN A 29 -5.81 -2.78 13.10
C GLN A 29 -7.24 -2.66 12.57
N ILE A 30 -7.84 -3.76 12.09
CA ILE A 30 -9.24 -3.80 11.62
C ILE A 30 -10.18 -3.44 12.76
N ARG A 31 -10.09 -4.16 13.89
CA ARG A 31 -10.98 -3.96 15.04
C ARG A 31 -10.91 -2.54 15.60
N SER A 32 -9.70 -2.06 15.91
CA SER A 32 -9.52 -0.73 16.50
C SER A 32 -9.96 0.39 15.55
N THR A 33 -9.64 0.27 14.25
CA THR A 33 -10.04 1.29 13.27
C THR A 33 -11.53 1.29 13.03
N ALA A 34 -12.17 0.12 12.92
CA ALA A 34 -13.62 0.01 12.78
C ALA A 34 -14.36 0.60 13.99
N ALA A 35 -13.90 0.31 15.21
CA ALA A 35 -14.46 0.87 16.45
C ALA A 35 -14.31 2.40 16.50
N GLY A 36 -13.12 2.92 16.16
CA GLY A 36 -12.89 4.36 16.05
C GLY A 36 -13.81 5.03 15.02
N MET A 37 -13.92 4.46 13.81
CA MET A 37 -14.78 4.97 12.74
C MET A 37 -16.28 4.91 13.08
N ALA A 38 -16.71 3.96 13.90
CA ALA A 38 -18.08 3.90 14.39
C ALA A 38 -18.42 5.09 15.30
N ALA A 39 -17.44 5.57 16.09
CA ALA A 39 -17.61 6.72 16.99
C ALA A 39 -17.54 8.09 16.30
N VAL A 40 -17.02 8.17 15.06
CA VAL A 40 -16.94 9.44 14.32
C VAL A 40 -18.32 9.89 13.87
N VAL A 41 -18.72 11.12 14.19
CA VAL A 41 -20.04 11.68 13.81
C VAL A 41 -19.97 12.67 12.65
N THR A 42 -18.77 13.13 12.27
CA THR A 42 -18.60 14.11 11.20
C THR A 42 -18.75 13.47 9.81
N PRO A 43 -19.12 14.25 8.76
CA PRO A 43 -19.27 13.70 7.40
C PRO A 43 -17.96 13.25 6.75
N LEU A 44 -16.86 13.88 7.14
CA LEU A 44 -15.50 13.55 6.70
C LEU A 44 -14.68 13.10 7.92
N ALA A 45 -13.76 12.18 7.66
CA ALA A 45 -12.89 11.62 8.69
C ALA A 45 -11.47 11.45 8.18
N VAL A 46 -10.53 11.47 9.12
CA VAL A 46 -9.13 11.10 8.91
C VAL A 46 -8.83 9.89 9.77
N LYS A 47 -8.28 8.84 9.16
CA LYS A 47 -7.56 7.78 9.86
C LYS A 47 -6.08 8.12 9.81
N LEU A 48 -5.46 8.21 10.99
CA LEU A 48 -4.03 8.46 11.12
C LEU A 48 -3.43 7.39 12.04
N ARG A 49 -2.28 6.83 11.65
CA ARG A 49 -1.54 5.92 12.54
C ARG A 49 -0.86 6.74 13.64
N SER A 50 -0.85 6.23 14.88
CA SER A 50 -0.39 6.96 16.08
C SER A 50 1.09 7.35 16.07
N ASP A 51 1.91 6.77 15.19
CA ASP A 51 3.31 7.12 14.99
C ASP A 51 3.56 8.10 13.83
N CYS A 52 2.48 8.71 13.33
CA CYS A 52 2.48 9.74 12.30
C CYS A 52 1.94 11.06 12.88
N GLY A 53 2.50 12.19 12.45
CA GLY A 53 2.05 13.52 12.83
C GLY A 53 1.49 14.30 11.64
N LEU A 54 0.57 15.24 11.89
CA LEU A 54 0.13 16.20 10.88
C LEU A 54 0.62 17.59 11.29
N SER A 55 1.44 18.21 10.45
CA SER A 55 1.92 19.59 10.66
C SER A 55 0.98 20.64 10.09
N ASP A 56 0.11 20.27 9.14
CA ASP A 56 -0.85 21.16 8.49
C ASP A 56 -1.99 20.34 7.83
N LEU A 57 -2.94 21.00 7.16
CA LEU A 57 -4.13 20.42 6.55
C LEU A 57 -4.07 20.40 5.01
N GLY A 58 -2.88 20.31 4.42
CA GLY A 58 -2.66 20.33 2.96
C GLY A 58 -3.52 19.33 2.17
N PHE A 59 -3.87 18.19 2.77
CA PHE A 59 -4.78 17.20 2.18
C PHE A 59 -6.20 17.74 1.89
N LEU A 60 -6.65 18.80 2.57
CA LEU A 60 -7.98 19.39 2.35
C LEU A 60 -8.14 20.02 0.97
N ALA A 61 -7.04 20.34 0.28
CA ALA A 61 -7.08 20.78 -1.12
C ALA A 61 -7.76 19.75 -2.04
N TRP A 62 -7.79 18.47 -1.63
CA TRP A 62 -8.36 17.35 -2.38
C TRP A 62 -9.77 16.95 -1.93
N ARG A 63 -10.41 17.77 -1.09
CA ARG A 63 -11.78 17.51 -0.61
C ARG A 63 -12.79 17.41 -1.77
N GLY A 64 -12.59 18.18 -2.85
CA GLY A 64 -13.46 18.14 -4.03
C GLY A 64 -13.45 16.77 -4.71
N ASP A 65 -12.27 16.18 -4.93
CA ASP A 65 -12.11 14.82 -5.47
C ASP A 65 -12.70 13.76 -4.54
N VAL A 66 -12.46 13.88 -3.23
CA VAL A 66 -13.03 12.97 -2.22
C VAL A 66 -14.56 12.94 -2.30
N LEU A 67 -15.19 14.11 -2.36
CA LEU A 67 -16.64 14.22 -2.36
C LEU A 67 -17.27 13.82 -3.70
N SER A 68 -16.64 14.18 -4.83
CA SER A 68 -17.20 13.91 -6.16
C SER A 68 -17.12 12.44 -6.58
N ARG A 69 -16.13 11.69 -6.06
CA ARG A 69 -15.84 10.31 -6.48
C ARG A 69 -16.06 9.26 -5.39
N ASP A 70 -16.49 9.68 -4.20
CA ASP A 70 -16.41 8.89 -2.97
C ASP A 70 -15.01 8.28 -2.78
N ALA A 71 -13.98 9.06 -3.10
CA ALA A 71 -12.60 8.60 -3.08
C ALA A 71 -11.96 8.71 -1.69
N ILE A 72 -10.90 7.95 -1.49
CA ILE A 72 -10.07 7.95 -0.28
C ILE A 72 -8.70 8.51 -0.66
N VAL A 73 -8.30 9.59 0.01
CA VAL A 73 -6.93 10.10 -0.05
C VAL A 73 -6.04 9.18 0.78
N VAL A 74 -4.92 8.72 0.22
CA VAL A 74 -3.92 7.89 0.90
C VAL A 74 -2.52 8.45 0.70
N CYS A 75 -1.60 8.13 1.62
CA CYS A 75 -0.19 8.44 1.44
C CYS A 75 0.46 7.56 0.37
N SER A 76 1.35 8.13 -0.44
CA SER A 76 2.14 7.38 -1.41
C SER A 76 3.06 6.37 -0.75
N LEU A 77 3.65 6.70 0.41
CA LEU A 77 4.47 5.75 1.15
C LEU A 77 3.63 4.56 1.60
N PHE A 78 4.08 3.36 1.23
CA PHE A 78 3.36 2.10 1.43
C PHE A 78 2.02 2.01 0.66
N THR A 79 1.84 2.79 -0.41
CA THR A 79 0.92 2.44 -1.50
C THR A 79 1.74 1.76 -2.58
N VAL A 80 1.82 0.42 -2.54
CA VAL A 80 2.78 -0.35 -3.35
C VAL A 80 2.38 -0.37 -4.82
N ASP A 81 3.35 -0.14 -5.71
CA ASP A 81 3.17 -0.32 -7.14
C ASP A 81 3.35 -1.81 -7.48
N PRO A 82 2.28 -2.54 -7.86
CA PRO A 82 2.35 -3.98 -8.12
C PRO A 82 3.22 -4.36 -9.31
N ARG A 83 3.73 -3.37 -10.05
CA ARG A 83 4.63 -3.58 -11.19
C ARG A 83 6.09 -3.59 -10.76
N MET A 84 6.40 -3.29 -9.51
CA MET A 84 7.75 -3.11 -8.99
C MET A 84 8.26 -4.38 -8.30
N PHE A 85 8.82 -4.26 -7.09
CA PHE A 85 9.59 -5.34 -6.46
C PHE A 85 8.69 -6.32 -5.71
N GLU A 86 7.70 -5.80 -4.98
CA GLU A 86 6.66 -6.60 -4.32
C GLU A 86 5.37 -6.42 -5.12
N GLN A 87 4.87 -7.51 -5.68
CA GLN A 87 3.74 -7.45 -6.59
C GLN A 87 2.43 -7.51 -5.80
N LEU A 88 1.99 -6.39 -5.22
CA LEU A 88 0.82 -6.35 -4.32
C LEU A 88 -0.33 -5.51 -4.90
N PRO A 89 -1.08 -5.98 -5.91
CA PRO A 89 -2.22 -5.23 -6.44
C PRO A 89 -3.24 -4.97 -5.34
N PHE A 90 -3.84 -3.78 -5.37
CA PHE A 90 -4.77 -3.23 -4.37
C PHE A 90 -4.14 -2.84 -3.02
N HIS A 91 -2.84 -2.95 -2.85
CA HIS A 91 -2.18 -2.46 -1.64
C HIS A 91 -2.16 -0.92 -1.62
N ILE A 92 -2.87 -0.33 -0.65
CA ILE A 92 -2.89 1.12 -0.39
C ILE A 92 -2.45 1.39 1.04
N SER A 93 -1.78 2.51 1.26
CA SER A 93 -1.26 2.88 2.58
C SER A 93 -2.38 3.04 3.60
N ASP A 94 -2.18 2.49 4.80
CA ASP A 94 -3.03 2.76 5.96
C ASP A 94 -2.46 3.88 6.85
N TRP A 95 -1.27 4.41 6.56
CA TRP A 95 -0.60 5.37 7.45
C TRP A 95 -1.40 6.66 7.61
N PHE A 96 -2.03 7.08 6.53
CA PHE A 96 -2.96 8.20 6.47
C PHE A 96 -4.06 7.88 5.48
N GLN A 97 -5.31 8.08 5.88
CA GLN A 97 -6.48 7.97 5.00
C GLN A 97 -7.45 9.11 5.30
N PHE A 98 -7.90 9.82 4.28
CA PHE A 98 -8.91 10.87 4.39
C PHE A 98 -10.04 10.63 3.41
N GLY A 99 -11.28 10.76 3.86
CA GLY A 99 -12.44 10.50 3.02
C GLY A 99 -13.76 10.84 3.69
N ARG A 100 -14.86 10.53 3.01
CA ARG A 100 -16.17 10.46 3.66
C ARG A 100 -16.13 9.41 4.75
N THR A 101 -16.70 9.73 5.92
CA THR A 101 -16.74 8.82 7.07
C THR A 101 -17.38 7.49 6.69
N ASP A 102 -18.48 7.51 5.94
CA ASP A 102 -19.15 6.29 5.48
C ASP A 102 -18.31 5.47 4.51
N THR A 103 -17.47 6.13 3.69
CA THR A 103 -16.54 5.44 2.79
C THR A 103 -15.43 4.76 3.59
N LEU A 104 -14.84 5.45 4.57
CA LEU A 104 -13.82 4.85 5.45
C LEU A 104 -14.41 3.72 6.29
N ARG A 105 -15.64 3.84 6.80
CA ARG A 105 -16.34 2.74 7.48
C ARG A 105 -16.46 1.52 6.57
N LYS A 106 -16.86 1.70 5.31
CA LYS A 106 -16.97 0.59 4.35
C LYS A 106 -15.62 -0.06 4.01
N LEU A 107 -14.53 0.74 3.98
CA LEU A 107 -13.17 0.23 3.79
C LEU A 107 -12.74 -0.67 4.96
N TRP A 108 -12.99 -0.23 6.19
CA TRP A 108 -12.54 -0.93 7.40
C TRP A 108 -13.53 -1.98 7.93
N ASP A 109 -14.76 -2.00 7.42
CA ASP A 109 -15.72 -3.08 7.62
C ASP A 109 -15.31 -4.30 6.78
N CYS A 110 -14.28 -5.01 7.23
CA CYS A 110 -13.77 -6.21 6.60
C CYS A 110 -13.66 -7.37 7.60
N PRO A 111 -13.81 -8.62 7.15
CA PRO A 111 -13.63 -9.77 8.02
C PRO A 111 -12.18 -9.83 8.51
N PHE A 112 -12.00 -10.42 9.69
CA PHE A 112 -10.66 -10.72 10.17
C PHE A 112 -9.95 -11.71 9.25
N VAL A 113 -8.65 -11.49 9.10
CA VAL A 113 -7.76 -12.43 8.43
C VAL A 113 -7.69 -13.69 9.28
N THR A 114 -7.93 -14.84 8.66
CA THR A 114 -7.89 -16.15 9.32
C THR A 114 -6.45 -16.61 9.51
N LEU A 115 -6.24 -17.55 10.44
CA LEU A 115 -4.94 -18.22 10.57
C LEU A 115 -4.55 -18.95 9.27
N GLU A 116 -5.53 -19.51 8.56
CA GLU A 116 -5.30 -20.16 7.28
C GLU A 116 -4.72 -19.18 6.25
N ASP A 117 -5.33 -18.01 6.09
CA ASP A 117 -4.85 -16.97 5.19
C ASP A 117 -3.50 -16.39 5.66
N ALA A 118 -3.27 -16.27 6.96
CA ALA A 118 -1.99 -15.79 7.49
C ALA A 118 -0.82 -16.76 7.24
N THR A 119 -1.10 -18.06 7.11
CA THR A 119 -0.12 -19.15 6.95
C THR A 119 -0.20 -19.82 5.57
N TYR A 120 -0.83 -19.17 4.60
CA TYR A 120 -1.16 -19.74 3.29
C TYR A 120 0.00 -20.45 2.60
N TYR A 121 1.18 -19.82 2.52
CA TYR A 121 2.35 -20.37 1.81
C TYR A 121 3.13 -21.43 2.60
N GLU A 122 2.67 -21.81 3.80
CA GLU A 122 3.17 -23.01 4.48
C GLU A 122 2.58 -24.28 3.87
N ARG A 123 1.44 -24.16 3.19
CA ARG A 123 0.70 -25.28 2.58
C ARG A 123 0.51 -25.15 1.08
N GLN A 124 0.55 -23.94 0.55
CA GLN A 124 0.32 -23.65 -0.85
C GLN A 124 1.63 -23.26 -1.56
N PRO A 125 1.87 -23.73 -2.79
CA PRO A 125 3.03 -23.30 -3.55
C PRO A 125 2.88 -21.85 -4.00
N PHE A 126 4.02 -21.17 -4.15
CA PHE A 126 4.06 -19.89 -4.87
C PHE A 126 3.77 -20.09 -6.35
N ALA A 127 3.19 -19.06 -6.98
CA ALA A 127 2.98 -19.06 -8.41
C ALA A 127 4.33 -19.14 -9.16
N ALA A 128 4.33 -19.71 -10.37
CA ALA A 128 5.54 -19.88 -11.16
C ALA A 128 6.26 -18.54 -11.44
N HIS A 129 5.49 -17.45 -11.58
CA HIS A 129 6.00 -16.11 -11.82
C HIS A 129 6.39 -15.33 -10.56
N SER A 130 6.24 -15.90 -9.35
CA SER A 130 6.59 -15.22 -8.10
C SER A 130 8.08 -14.91 -8.04
N SER A 131 8.39 -13.63 -7.83
CA SER A 131 9.76 -13.13 -7.69
C SER A 131 10.42 -13.58 -6.38
N TYR A 132 11.72 -13.31 -6.23
CA TYR A 132 12.43 -13.54 -4.98
C TYR A 132 11.81 -12.80 -3.79
N MET A 133 11.26 -11.59 -3.99
CA MET A 133 10.62 -10.83 -2.92
C MET A 133 9.23 -11.38 -2.58
N ASP A 134 8.45 -11.78 -3.59
CA ASP A 134 7.13 -12.40 -3.40
C ASP A 134 7.26 -13.73 -2.60
N ARG A 135 8.31 -14.50 -2.88
CA ARG A 135 8.60 -15.78 -2.19
C ARG A 135 8.97 -15.64 -0.71
N LYS A 136 9.02 -14.42 -0.17
CA LYS A 136 9.23 -14.19 1.26
C LYS A 136 7.93 -14.11 2.04
N PHE A 137 6.78 -13.90 1.38
CA PHE A 137 5.50 -13.78 2.06
C PHE A 137 5.04 -15.14 2.60
N ARG A 138 4.41 -15.12 3.79
CA ARG A 138 3.76 -16.26 4.43
C ARG A 138 2.25 -16.24 4.18
N CYS A 139 1.65 -15.07 4.14
CA CYS A 139 0.21 -14.85 4.04
C CYS A 139 -0.32 -14.87 2.60
N ARG A 140 -1.61 -15.19 2.42
CA ARG A 140 -2.30 -15.21 1.12
C ARG A 140 -2.36 -13.82 0.49
N LEU A 141 -2.75 -12.81 1.25
CA LEU A 141 -2.71 -11.39 0.88
C LEU A 141 -1.95 -10.64 1.97
N ALA A 142 -1.19 -9.60 1.59
CA ALA A 142 -0.53 -8.73 2.56
C ALA A 142 -1.57 -7.95 3.40
N VAL A 143 -1.15 -7.36 4.52
CA VAL A 143 -2.03 -6.72 5.52
C VAL A 143 -2.96 -5.68 4.88
N GLU A 144 -2.42 -4.58 4.38
CA GLU A 144 -3.23 -3.50 3.80
C GLU A 144 -3.88 -3.92 2.48
N GLN A 145 -3.26 -4.88 1.77
CA GLN A 145 -3.85 -5.48 0.59
C GLN A 145 -5.16 -6.21 0.92
N SER A 146 -5.22 -6.97 2.02
CA SER A 146 -6.42 -7.73 2.41
C SER A 146 -7.62 -6.82 2.67
N ILE A 147 -7.41 -5.69 3.35
CA ILE A 147 -8.43 -4.69 3.69
C ILE A 147 -8.96 -4.04 2.40
N ALA A 148 -8.07 -3.50 1.57
CA ALA A 148 -8.44 -2.80 0.36
C ALA A 148 -9.06 -3.73 -0.69
N THR A 149 -8.59 -4.98 -0.76
CA THR A 149 -9.14 -6.01 -1.65
C THR A 149 -10.58 -6.35 -1.27
N HIS A 150 -10.87 -6.49 0.03
CA HIS A 150 -12.25 -6.73 0.49
C HIS A 150 -13.19 -5.58 0.11
N TYR A 151 -12.76 -4.33 0.33
CA TYR A 151 -13.53 -3.17 -0.10
C TYR A 151 -13.74 -3.12 -1.62
N ALA A 152 -12.69 -3.39 -2.40
CA ALA A 152 -12.79 -3.44 -3.86
C ALA A 152 -13.74 -4.56 -4.34
N ALA A 153 -13.73 -5.74 -3.71
CA ALA A 153 -14.64 -6.83 -4.05
C ALA A 153 -16.12 -6.41 -3.90
N ARG A 154 -16.46 -5.70 -2.80
CA ARG A 154 -17.81 -5.17 -2.56
C ARG A 154 -18.28 -4.17 -3.62
N LEU A 155 -17.34 -3.50 -4.27
CA LEU A 155 -17.61 -2.55 -5.35
C LEU A 155 -17.61 -3.21 -6.75
N GLY A 156 -17.45 -4.55 -6.83
CA GLY A 156 -17.48 -5.29 -8.09
C GLY A 156 -16.17 -5.27 -8.89
N TYR A 157 -15.04 -4.94 -8.26
CA TYR A 157 -13.73 -5.13 -8.88
C TYR A 157 -13.31 -6.59 -8.81
N ARG A 158 -12.63 -7.08 -9.85
CA ARG A 158 -11.94 -8.38 -9.83
C ARG A 158 -10.68 -8.27 -9.01
N ILE A 159 -10.62 -9.09 -7.97
CA ILE A 159 -9.60 -9.04 -6.95
C ILE A 159 -8.55 -10.15 -7.13
N PRO A 160 -7.33 -9.96 -6.58
CA PRO A 160 -6.32 -11.02 -6.57
C PRO A 160 -6.76 -12.22 -5.73
N ALA A 161 -6.49 -13.44 -6.22
CA ALA A 161 -6.69 -14.66 -5.44
C ALA A 161 -5.62 -14.83 -4.33
N PHE A 162 -4.40 -14.35 -4.61
CA PHE A 162 -3.22 -14.38 -3.73
C PHE A 162 -2.35 -13.14 -3.99
N HIS A 163 -1.37 -12.86 -3.11
CA HIS A 163 -0.78 -11.53 -2.96
C HIS A 163 -0.21 -10.98 -4.25
N ASN A 164 0.40 -11.84 -5.08
CA ASN A 164 0.99 -11.50 -6.36
C ASN A 164 0.25 -12.06 -7.59
N ASP A 165 -1.07 -12.20 -7.50
CA ASP A 165 -1.92 -12.42 -8.66
C ASP A 165 -1.94 -11.15 -9.54
N THR A 166 -1.02 -11.10 -10.50
CA THR A 166 -0.84 -10.00 -11.44
C THR A 166 -1.47 -10.29 -12.80
N SER A 167 -2.48 -11.16 -12.83
CA SER A 167 -3.23 -11.45 -14.05
C SER A 167 -3.81 -10.18 -14.68
N ALA A 168 -3.93 -10.17 -16.02
CA ALA A 168 -4.28 -8.96 -16.76
C ALA A 168 -5.64 -8.35 -16.33
N HIS A 169 -6.58 -9.17 -15.84
CA HIS A 169 -7.85 -8.68 -15.34
C HIS A 169 -7.74 -8.05 -13.95
N VAL A 170 -6.95 -8.62 -13.04
CA VAL A 170 -6.66 -8.02 -11.72
C VAL A 170 -5.93 -6.71 -11.87
N MET A 171 -4.91 -6.64 -12.74
CA MET A 171 -4.15 -5.40 -12.96
C MET A 171 -5.00 -4.28 -13.56
N ARG A 172 -5.89 -4.61 -14.50
CA ARG A 172 -6.84 -3.63 -15.06
C ARG A 172 -7.80 -3.10 -13.98
N ASP A 173 -8.32 -3.97 -13.14
CA ASP A 173 -9.26 -3.56 -12.09
C ASP A 173 -8.54 -2.85 -10.92
N HIS A 174 -7.27 -3.16 -10.66
CA HIS A 174 -6.41 -2.41 -9.75
C HIS A 174 -6.20 -0.97 -10.23
N ASP A 175 -5.84 -0.77 -11.50
CA ASP A 175 -5.69 0.57 -12.06
C ASP A 175 -7.02 1.33 -12.04
N ARG A 176 -8.12 0.65 -12.37
CA ARG A 176 -9.48 1.20 -12.29
C ARG A 176 -9.81 1.64 -10.86
N PHE A 177 -9.52 0.81 -9.87
CA PHE A 177 -9.73 1.12 -8.45
C PHE A 177 -8.90 2.31 -8.00
N LEU A 178 -7.60 2.36 -8.32
CA LEU A 178 -6.75 3.51 -8.00
C LEU A 178 -7.25 4.80 -8.67
N ARG A 179 -7.71 4.72 -9.91
CA ARG A 179 -8.22 5.87 -10.67
C ARG A 179 -9.57 6.35 -10.18
N GLU A 180 -10.45 5.48 -9.73
CA GLU A 180 -11.83 5.83 -9.40
C GLU A 180 -11.99 6.11 -7.91
N ARG A 181 -11.38 5.29 -7.05
CA ARG A 181 -11.66 5.25 -5.60
C ARG A 181 -10.54 5.76 -4.72
N VAL A 182 -9.37 6.04 -5.29
CA VAL A 182 -8.19 6.47 -4.52
C VAL A 182 -7.64 7.78 -5.08
N VAL A 183 -7.12 8.61 -4.18
CA VAL A 183 -6.28 9.77 -4.49
C VAL A 183 -4.96 9.56 -3.75
N VAL A 184 -3.88 9.33 -4.49
CA VAL A 184 -2.57 9.11 -3.88
C VAL A 184 -1.84 10.44 -3.78
N LEU A 185 -1.44 10.83 -2.56
CA LEU A 185 -0.68 12.06 -2.30
C LEU A 185 0.69 11.74 -1.70
N ASP A 186 1.70 12.53 -2.05
CA ASP A 186 3.00 12.40 -1.40
C ASP A 186 2.93 12.99 0.03
N ALA A 187 3.76 12.47 0.94
CA ALA A 187 3.77 12.87 2.35
C ALA A 187 3.84 14.40 2.54
N ALA A 188 4.62 15.07 1.69
CA ALA A 188 4.81 16.52 1.71
C ALA A 188 3.53 17.31 1.31
N ASP A 189 2.67 16.73 0.47
CA ASP A 189 1.40 17.33 0.06
C ASP A 189 0.34 17.15 1.16
N ILE A 190 0.37 16.01 1.87
CA ILE A 190 -0.50 15.74 3.02
C ILE A 190 -0.10 16.60 4.23
N LYS A 191 1.19 16.97 4.33
CA LYS A 191 1.82 17.56 5.53
C LYS A 191 1.92 16.55 6.67
N LEU A 192 2.34 15.35 6.27
CA LEU A 192 2.44 14.17 7.11
C LEU A 192 3.90 13.93 7.52
N ASP A 193 4.12 13.94 8.83
CA ASP A 193 5.43 13.74 9.44
C ASP A 193 5.58 12.30 9.94
N PHE A 194 6.75 11.71 9.69
CA PHE A 194 7.05 10.32 10.07
C PHE A 194 8.35 10.22 10.86
N PRO A 195 8.43 10.71 12.11
CA PRO A 195 9.68 10.69 12.88
C PRO A 195 10.31 9.30 12.97
N LYS A 196 9.48 8.26 13.15
CA LYS A 196 9.90 6.85 13.22
C LYS A 196 10.35 6.26 11.87
N TYR A 197 9.88 6.83 10.76
CA TYR A 197 10.10 6.28 9.40
C TYR A 197 10.74 7.27 8.43
N ASP A 198 11.51 8.25 8.93
CA ASP A 198 12.26 9.21 8.10
C ASP A 198 13.15 8.50 7.05
N TRP A 199 13.68 7.32 7.40
CA TRP A 199 14.43 6.48 6.46
C TRP A 199 13.61 6.07 5.22
N ALA A 200 12.31 5.84 5.35
CA ALA A 200 11.43 5.42 4.26
C ALA A 200 11.18 6.60 3.30
N VAL A 201 10.99 7.79 3.85
CA VAL A 201 10.86 9.04 3.08
C VAL A 201 12.11 9.29 2.22
N ARG A 202 13.30 9.03 2.77
CA ARG A 202 14.59 9.23 2.08
C ARG A 202 15.01 8.06 1.19
N SER A 203 14.24 6.98 1.14
CA SER A 203 14.64 5.75 0.45
C SER A 203 14.28 5.81 -1.04
N GLY A 204 15.31 5.76 -1.89
CA GLY A 204 15.13 5.63 -3.35
C GLY A 204 14.43 4.33 -3.75
N PHE A 205 14.62 3.28 -2.95
CA PHE A 205 13.87 2.04 -3.10
C PHE A 205 12.38 2.26 -2.86
N GLN A 206 11.99 2.88 -1.74
CA GLN A 206 10.58 3.12 -1.44
C GLN A 206 9.93 4.09 -2.43
N ASN A 207 10.66 5.12 -2.86
CA ASN A 207 10.19 6.05 -3.89
C ASN A 207 9.89 5.35 -5.23
N LEU A 208 10.64 4.30 -5.57
CA LEU A 208 10.41 3.48 -6.76
C LEU A 208 9.35 2.41 -6.53
N ASN A 209 9.34 1.76 -5.36
CA ASN A 209 8.43 0.66 -5.04
C ASN A 209 6.98 1.14 -4.85
N CYS A 210 6.77 2.39 -4.48
CA CYS A 210 5.45 2.96 -4.25
C CYS A 210 4.91 3.72 -5.47
N VAL A 211 3.59 3.87 -5.52
CA VAL A 211 2.90 4.79 -6.44
C VAL A 211 3.01 6.20 -5.85
N SER A 212 3.73 7.11 -6.51
CA SER A 212 3.75 8.52 -6.09
C SER A 212 2.51 9.27 -6.59
N HIS A 213 2.30 10.49 -6.09
CA HIS A 213 1.26 11.36 -6.63
C HIS A 213 1.40 11.57 -8.14
N LEU A 214 2.63 11.75 -8.61
CA LEU A 214 2.96 11.87 -10.03
C LEU A 214 2.57 10.61 -10.83
N ASP A 215 2.87 9.41 -10.31
CA ASP A 215 2.47 8.16 -10.98
C ASP A 215 0.94 8.04 -11.07
N TRP A 216 0.24 8.33 -9.98
CA TRP A 216 -1.21 8.29 -9.93
C TRP A 216 -1.83 9.25 -10.95
N ARG A 217 -1.38 10.51 -10.99
CA ARG A 217 -1.86 11.49 -11.99
C ARG A 217 -1.63 11.04 -13.43
N MET A 218 -0.54 10.32 -13.67
CA MET A 218 -0.23 9.77 -15.00
C MET A 218 -1.14 8.60 -15.39
N ASN A 219 -1.73 7.89 -14.43
CA ASN A 219 -2.69 6.81 -14.65
C ASN A 219 -4.13 7.31 -14.88
N LEU A 220 -4.40 8.61 -14.67
CA LEU A 220 -5.72 9.21 -14.89
C LEU A 220 -6.02 9.51 -16.37
N ASP A 221 -5.18 9.06 -17.33
CA ASP A 221 -5.26 9.43 -18.76
C ASP A 221 -5.45 10.94 -18.98
N LEU A 222 -4.76 11.76 -18.19
CA LEU A 222 -4.80 13.21 -18.36
C LEU A 222 -4.29 13.58 -19.75
N ALA A 223 -5.02 14.44 -20.46
CA ALA A 223 -4.69 14.94 -21.80
C ALA A 223 -3.27 15.55 -21.90
N SER A 224 -2.68 15.95 -20.78
CA SER A 224 -1.28 16.35 -20.68
C SER A 224 -0.63 15.71 -19.45
N PRO A 225 0.36 14.81 -19.63
CA PRO A 225 1.05 14.20 -18.50
C PRO A 225 1.84 15.28 -17.73
N PRO A 226 1.89 15.23 -16.39
CA PRO A 226 2.61 16.22 -15.61
C PRO A 226 4.11 16.24 -15.95
N ALA A 227 4.75 17.40 -15.75
CA ALA A 227 6.18 17.57 -15.95
C ALA A 227 6.98 16.51 -15.16
N GLY A 228 8.03 15.96 -15.78
CA GLY A 228 8.84 14.89 -15.16
C GLY A 228 8.25 13.47 -15.25
N GLY A 229 6.96 13.32 -15.58
CA GLY A 229 6.30 12.01 -15.63
C GLY A 229 6.96 11.01 -16.60
N ARG A 230 7.33 11.45 -17.82
CA ARG A 230 8.02 10.59 -18.80
C ARG A 230 9.33 10.03 -18.25
N ARG A 231 10.14 10.86 -17.60
CA ARG A 231 11.42 10.46 -16.99
C ARG A 231 11.20 9.44 -15.87
N ARG A 232 10.19 9.66 -15.02
CA ARG A 232 9.83 8.72 -13.95
C ARG A 232 9.37 7.37 -14.49
N ARG A 233 8.50 7.34 -15.51
CA ARG A 233 8.07 6.11 -16.20
C ARG A 233 9.26 5.34 -16.76
N ALA A 234 10.17 6.02 -17.47
CA ALA A 234 11.38 5.40 -18.02
C ALA A 234 12.27 4.82 -16.91
N LYS A 235 12.44 5.54 -15.79
CA LYS A 235 13.20 5.08 -14.63
C LYS A 235 12.57 3.81 -14.02
N LYS A 236 11.27 3.81 -13.71
CA LYS A 236 10.56 2.63 -13.18
C LYS A 236 10.67 1.44 -14.14
N TRP A 237 10.47 1.67 -15.44
CA TRP A 237 10.61 0.64 -16.46
C TRP A 237 12.02 0.03 -16.46
N LEU A 238 13.07 0.86 -16.46
CA LEU A 238 14.45 0.40 -16.45
C LEU A 238 14.75 -0.46 -15.20
N PHE A 239 14.39 0.05 -14.02
CA PHE A 239 14.61 -0.68 -12.76
C PHE A 239 13.83 -1.98 -12.69
N ARG A 240 12.58 -2.02 -13.18
CA ARG A 240 11.79 -3.25 -13.27
C ARG A 240 12.44 -4.27 -14.19
N THR A 241 12.95 -3.84 -15.35
CA THR A 241 13.65 -4.72 -16.30
C THR A 241 14.92 -5.30 -15.68
N ILE A 242 15.74 -4.46 -15.04
CA ILE A 242 16.94 -4.90 -14.33
C ILE A 242 16.57 -5.87 -13.20
N SER A 243 15.58 -5.53 -12.37
CA SER A 243 15.14 -6.37 -11.26
C SER A 243 14.72 -7.76 -11.72
N ARG A 244 13.97 -7.87 -12.83
CA ARG A 244 13.58 -9.16 -13.41
C ARG A 244 14.77 -9.96 -13.92
N ALA A 245 15.75 -9.31 -14.54
CA ALA A 245 16.94 -9.97 -15.05
C ALA A 245 17.81 -10.56 -13.92
N ILE A 246 17.83 -9.90 -12.75
CA ILE A 246 18.64 -10.34 -11.60
C ILE A 246 17.88 -11.20 -10.60
N ASP A 247 16.55 -11.33 -10.71
CA ASP A 247 15.70 -12.07 -9.78
C ASP A 247 16.12 -13.53 -9.57
N PRO A 248 16.55 -14.30 -10.60
CA PRO A 248 17.07 -15.65 -10.41
C PRO A 248 18.30 -15.72 -9.49
N MET A 249 19.07 -14.63 -9.40
CA MET A 249 20.22 -14.48 -8.51
C MET A 249 19.86 -13.81 -7.18
N GLY A 250 18.59 -13.57 -6.89
CA GLY A 250 18.14 -12.79 -5.74
C GLY A 250 18.65 -13.32 -4.39
N GLY A 251 18.75 -14.65 -4.23
CA GLY A 251 19.33 -15.27 -3.05
C GLY A 251 20.80 -14.89 -2.81
N ILE A 252 21.57 -14.63 -3.87
CA ILE A 252 22.97 -14.20 -3.78
C ILE A 252 23.01 -12.67 -3.60
N ILE A 253 22.38 -11.93 -4.51
CA ILE A 253 22.46 -10.47 -4.60
C ILE A 253 21.93 -9.78 -3.34
N TYR A 254 20.82 -10.27 -2.77
CA TYR A 254 20.21 -9.67 -1.59
C TYR A 254 20.81 -10.17 -0.25
N ARG A 255 21.71 -11.18 -0.27
CA ARG A 255 22.41 -11.72 0.91
C ARG A 255 23.87 -11.23 1.07
N THR A 256 24.55 -10.77 0.01
CA THR A 256 25.97 -10.30 0.07
C THR A 256 26.10 -8.75 0.11
N PRO A 257 27.32 -8.17 0.30
CA PRO A 257 27.51 -6.71 0.41
C PRO A 257 27.17 -5.92 -0.87
N MET A 258 26.70 -6.58 -1.95
CA MET A 258 26.04 -5.96 -3.10
C MET A 258 24.83 -5.10 -2.75
N LYS A 259 24.23 -5.27 -1.56
CA LYS A 259 23.26 -4.29 -1.00
C LYS A 259 23.76 -2.85 -1.10
N LYS A 260 25.06 -2.61 -0.89
CA LYS A 260 25.69 -1.28 -0.99
C LYS A 260 25.76 -0.78 -2.45
N PHE A 261 25.99 -1.66 -3.42
CA PHE A 261 26.05 -1.32 -4.84
C PHE A 261 24.66 -1.01 -5.41
N THR A 262 23.66 -1.84 -5.10
CA THR A 262 22.25 -1.55 -5.45
C THR A 262 21.75 -0.28 -4.75
N ALA A 263 22.13 -0.06 -3.48
CA ALA A 263 21.80 1.18 -2.76
C ALA A 263 22.50 2.42 -3.35
N ALA A 264 23.73 2.29 -3.87
CA ALA A 264 24.45 3.38 -4.52
C ALA A 264 23.77 3.78 -5.85
N ILE A 265 23.37 2.82 -6.68
CA ILE A 265 22.61 3.07 -7.92
C ILE A 265 21.23 3.69 -7.62
N MET A 266 20.59 3.30 -6.52
CA MET A 266 19.33 3.90 -6.06
C MET A 266 19.51 5.30 -5.45
N ARG A 267 20.74 5.69 -5.06
CA ARG A 267 21.07 7.02 -4.48
C ARG A 267 21.56 8.04 -5.51
N THR A 268 22.10 7.62 -6.67
CA THR A 268 22.77 8.53 -7.63
C THR A 268 21.86 9.11 -8.71
N GLY A 269 20.54 9.06 -8.55
CA GLY A 269 19.59 9.44 -9.61
C GLY A 269 18.44 10.34 -9.17
N TRP A 270 18.69 11.25 -8.22
CA TRP A 270 17.74 12.28 -7.78
C TRP A 270 17.94 13.55 -8.59
#